data_AF-A0A956FT58-F1
#
_entry.id   AF-A0A956FT58-F1
#
_cell.length_a   1.000
_cell.length_b   1.000
_cell.length_c   1.000
_cell.angle_alpha   90.00
_cell.angle_beta   90.00
_cell.angle_gamma   90.00
#
_symmetry.space_group_name_H-M   'P 1'
#
loop_
_entity.id
_entity.type
_entity.pdbx_description
1 polymer ?
#
loop_
_entity_poly.entity_id
_entity_poly.type
_entity_poly.pdbx_seq_one_letter_code
_entity_poly.pdbx_strand_id
1 'polypeptide(L)'
;NRDREFFEISLGLATGRLLGDVIPAAMRGGDDVDPIIGGFLGEFREDAEGWAQYEPGRAAVLIALADALKATLPLGLKGEVAKLQPKLRKLVRDFAKVRKTHPEVSEAWEATYVASLFAKSRKEAWKAAMEPLPPALADDLDLQRERLKTLRNVVLLWEQGDPIADLEAALASAPKALADDDVVLETSALIDYLRLRGGDAEAGGRAIGAYQVLAQRRSGADKAQALNNLGVLRSLSGDLAGAITTWEEAIKLADEKARDMIYLNAAIQGLGPQSVPSLETLAVSPHSALIRLQALAWWAEVARRSGDGEEAVVDALREAIERERGGEMRANLPLGGFGILSTGDFTTNLSYSVADGLSMTLAVNATPWLVPPAPLTMPGNLKKLGKPRRGAKGTGAKGAGGGDKAAKKAAKGAAAK
;
A
#
# COMPACT_ATOMS: atom_id res chain seq x y z
N ASN A 1 -15.03 12.54 -38.39
CA ASN A 1 -15.82 11.33 -38.08
C ASN A 1 -15.39 10.82 -36.71
N ARG A 2 -16.32 10.43 -35.84
CA ARG A 2 -16.01 9.79 -34.54
C ARG A 2 -16.01 8.28 -34.72
N ASP A 3 -14.98 7.76 -35.37
CA ASP A 3 -14.77 6.32 -35.56
C ASP A 3 -14.08 5.68 -34.34
N ARG A 4 -13.77 4.39 -34.42
CA ARG A 4 -13.10 3.65 -33.33
C ARG A 4 -11.76 4.29 -32.95
N GLU A 5 -10.92 4.61 -33.94
CA GLU A 5 -9.58 5.18 -33.73
C GLU A 5 -9.65 6.55 -33.06
N PHE A 6 -10.60 7.40 -33.47
CA PHE A 6 -10.86 8.68 -32.81
C PHE A 6 -11.06 8.51 -31.29
N PHE A 7 -11.91 7.57 -30.87
CA PHE A 7 -12.19 7.37 -29.44
C PHE A 7 -10.99 6.79 -28.70
N GLU A 8 -10.29 5.81 -29.29
CA GLU A 8 -9.10 5.21 -28.66
C GLU A 8 -8.00 6.25 -28.42
N ILE A 9 -7.75 7.14 -29.40
CA ILE A 9 -6.79 8.24 -29.25
C ILE A 9 -7.27 9.24 -28.18
N SER A 10 -8.53 9.66 -28.21
CA SER A 10 -9.06 10.64 -27.25
C SER A 10 -8.96 10.12 -25.81
N LEU A 11 -9.38 8.88 -25.58
CA LEU A 11 -9.30 8.21 -24.28
C LEU A 11 -7.85 7.95 -23.85
N GLY A 12 -6.97 7.57 -24.78
CA GLY A 12 -5.55 7.34 -24.51
C GLY A 12 -4.78 8.61 -24.13
N LEU A 13 -5.24 9.78 -24.55
CA LEU A 13 -4.67 11.07 -24.17
C LEU A 13 -5.25 11.62 -22.84
N ALA A 14 -6.32 11.02 -22.33
CA ALA A 14 -7.04 11.54 -21.17
C ALA A 14 -6.17 11.60 -19.89
N THR A 15 -5.39 10.57 -19.59
CA THR A 15 -4.49 10.58 -18.41
C THR A 15 -3.46 11.69 -18.49
N GLY A 16 -2.88 11.92 -19.67
CA GLY A 16 -1.93 13.02 -19.90
C GLY A 16 -2.54 14.39 -19.63
N ARG A 17 -3.77 14.63 -20.12
CA ARG A 17 -4.50 15.89 -19.88
C ARG A 17 -4.92 16.05 -18.41
N LEU A 18 -5.36 14.96 -17.77
CA LEU A 18 -5.73 14.98 -16.35
C LEU A 18 -4.53 15.39 -15.48
N LEU A 19 -3.38 14.75 -15.67
CA LEU A 19 -2.18 14.98 -14.87
C LEU A 19 -1.44 16.26 -15.25
N GLY A 20 -1.37 16.61 -16.54
CA GLY A 20 -0.62 17.76 -17.06
C GLY A 20 -1.37 19.09 -16.97
N ASP A 21 -2.68 19.07 -17.17
CA ASP A 21 -3.47 20.30 -17.31
C ASP A 21 -4.46 20.46 -16.16
N VAL A 22 -5.32 19.46 -15.93
CA VAL A 22 -6.48 19.56 -15.05
C VAL A 22 -6.08 19.62 -13.58
N ILE A 23 -5.26 18.69 -13.09
CA ILE A 23 -4.83 18.68 -11.69
C ILE A 23 -3.99 19.92 -11.35
N PRO A 24 -2.98 20.32 -12.16
CA PRO A 24 -2.24 21.55 -11.89
C PRO A 24 -3.11 22.81 -11.94
N ALA A 25 -4.08 22.88 -12.86
CA ALA A 25 -5.04 23.98 -12.89
C ALA A 25 -5.93 24.01 -11.64
N ALA A 26 -6.44 22.85 -11.21
CA ALA A 26 -7.21 22.69 -9.98
C ALA A 26 -6.41 23.15 -8.75
N MET A 27 -5.15 22.75 -8.63
CA MET A 27 -4.30 23.16 -7.50
C MET A 27 -3.98 24.66 -7.50
N ARG A 28 -3.99 25.32 -8.67
CA ARG A 28 -3.82 26.79 -8.78
C ARG A 28 -5.11 27.58 -8.57
N GLY A 29 -6.26 27.00 -8.92
CA GLY A 29 -7.57 27.68 -8.97
C GLY A 29 -8.21 28.00 -7.63
N GLY A 30 -7.63 27.57 -6.51
CA GLY A 30 -8.22 27.80 -5.18
C GLY A 30 -9.48 26.97 -4.98
N ASP A 31 -10.57 27.58 -4.51
CA ASP A 31 -11.79 26.87 -4.09
C ASP A 31 -12.69 26.42 -5.27
N ASP A 32 -12.49 26.93 -6.48
CA ASP A 32 -13.39 26.69 -7.64
C ASP A 32 -12.81 25.66 -8.64
N VAL A 33 -12.51 24.47 -8.12
CA VAL A 33 -11.93 23.35 -8.89
C VAL A 33 -12.99 22.57 -9.68
N ASP A 34 -14.22 22.59 -9.20
CA ASP A 34 -15.30 21.70 -9.65
C ASP A 34 -15.65 21.87 -11.15
N PRO A 35 -15.68 23.08 -11.75
CA PRO A 35 -15.98 23.24 -13.17
C PRO A 35 -14.91 22.66 -14.10
N ILE A 36 -13.63 22.82 -13.75
CA ILE A 36 -12.50 22.35 -14.58
C ILE A 36 -12.48 20.83 -14.61
N ILE A 37 -12.56 20.20 -13.43
CA ILE A 37 -12.61 18.74 -13.30
C ILE A 37 -13.91 18.21 -13.92
N GLY A 38 -15.03 18.88 -13.68
CA GLY A 38 -16.34 18.49 -14.18
C GLY A 38 -16.43 18.50 -15.72
N GLY A 39 -15.84 19.51 -16.36
CA GLY A 39 -15.76 19.61 -17.83
C GLY A 39 -14.94 18.48 -18.43
N PHE A 40 -13.71 18.29 -17.95
CA PHE A 40 -12.82 17.21 -18.43
C PHE A 40 -13.46 15.82 -18.25
N LEU A 41 -13.99 15.52 -17.06
CA LEU A 41 -14.62 14.22 -16.82
C LEU A 41 -15.93 14.04 -17.58
N GLY A 42 -16.60 15.13 -17.95
CA GLY A 42 -17.75 15.13 -18.86
C GLY A 42 -17.35 14.68 -20.26
N GLU A 43 -16.32 15.32 -20.84
CA GLU A 43 -15.76 14.95 -22.15
C GLU A 43 -15.26 13.50 -22.17
N PHE A 44 -14.48 13.11 -21.16
CA PHE A 44 -13.96 11.74 -21.04
C PHE A 44 -15.08 10.70 -21.00
N ARG A 45 -16.17 10.98 -20.27
CA ARG A 45 -17.32 10.10 -20.20
C ARG A 45 -18.09 10.05 -21.52
N GLU A 46 -18.26 11.19 -22.21
CA GLU A 46 -18.90 11.25 -23.53
C GLU A 46 -18.13 10.41 -24.55
N ASP A 47 -16.79 10.49 -24.55
CA ASP A 47 -15.95 9.70 -25.43
C ASP A 47 -16.04 8.20 -25.11
N ALA A 48 -16.08 7.83 -23.82
CA ALA A 48 -16.28 6.44 -23.41
C ALA A 48 -17.67 5.91 -23.85
N GLU A 49 -18.73 6.72 -23.74
CA GLU A 49 -20.07 6.37 -24.23
C GLU A 49 -20.08 6.21 -25.75
N GLY A 50 -19.40 7.09 -26.48
CA GLY A 50 -19.24 6.99 -27.92
C GLY A 50 -18.47 5.74 -28.36
N TRP A 51 -17.47 5.33 -27.57
CA TRP A 51 -16.68 4.12 -27.82
C TRP A 51 -17.45 2.82 -27.54
N ALA A 52 -18.51 2.86 -26.74
CA ALA A 52 -19.30 1.69 -26.36
C ALA A 52 -19.93 0.94 -27.54
N GLN A 53 -20.11 1.59 -28.68
CA GLN A 53 -20.57 0.92 -29.92
C GLN A 53 -19.55 -0.05 -30.52
N TYR A 54 -18.26 0.11 -30.17
CA TYR A 54 -17.16 -0.72 -30.65
C TYR A 54 -16.69 -1.72 -29.60
N GLU A 55 -16.54 -1.26 -28.34
CA GLU A 55 -15.97 -2.05 -27.24
C GLU A 55 -16.81 -1.85 -25.96
N PRO A 56 -18.05 -2.40 -25.90
CA PRO A 56 -19.03 -2.06 -24.86
C PRO A 56 -18.55 -2.36 -23.43
N GLY A 57 -17.83 -3.47 -23.22
CA GLY A 57 -17.36 -3.85 -21.90
C GLY A 57 -16.21 -2.98 -21.39
N ARG A 58 -15.24 -2.63 -22.26
CA ARG A 58 -14.15 -1.71 -21.91
C ARG A 58 -14.67 -0.29 -21.66
N ALA A 59 -15.60 0.17 -22.51
CA ALA A 59 -16.31 1.43 -22.31
C ALA A 59 -17.05 1.48 -20.97
N ALA A 60 -17.71 0.39 -20.56
CA ALA A 60 -18.38 0.32 -19.26
C ALA A 60 -17.42 0.49 -18.07
N VAL A 61 -16.19 -0.03 -18.16
CA VAL A 61 -15.15 0.19 -17.14
C VAL A 61 -14.74 1.66 -17.10
N LEU A 62 -14.50 2.29 -18.25
CA LEU A 62 -14.11 3.71 -18.35
C LEU A 62 -15.21 4.64 -17.83
N ILE A 63 -16.48 4.36 -18.13
CA ILE A 63 -17.62 5.13 -17.61
C ILE A 63 -17.68 5.01 -16.08
N ALA A 64 -17.54 3.80 -15.53
CA ALA A 64 -17.51 3.60 -14.09
C ALA A 64 -16.32 4.33 -13.43
N LEU A 65 -15.15 4.36 -14.08
CA LEU A 65 -13.99 5.11 -13.64
C LEU A 65 -14.21 6.62 -13.70
N ALA A 66 -14.85 7.14 -14.76
CA ALA A 66 -15.20 8.56 -14.88
C ALA A 66 -16.13 9.00 -13.75
N ASP A 67 -17.17 8.21 -13.48
CA ASP A 67 -18.13 8.45 -12.40
C ASP A 67 -17.45 8.39 -11.02
N ALA A 68 -16.50 7.45 -10.85
CA ALA A 68 -15.66 7.36 -9.66
C ALA A 68 -14.85 8.63 -9.45
N LEU A 69 -14.04 9.01 -10.44
CA LEU A 69 -13.17 10.19 -10.40
C LEU A 69 -13.97 11.46 -10.13
N LYS A 70 -15.14 11.61 -10.76
CA LYS A 70 -16.03 12.76 -10.55
C LYS A 70 -16.50 12.87 -9.09
N ALA A 71 -16.77 11.73 -8.47
CA ALA A 71 -17.21 11.68 -7.07
C ALA A 71 -16.07 11.78 -6.06
N THR A 72 -14.84 11.37 -6.41
CA THR A 72 -13.73 11.21 -5.47
C THR A 72 -12.66 12.27 -5.58
N LEU A 73 -12.34 12.75 -6.79
CA LEU A 73 -11.20 13.64 -7.04
C LEU A 73 -11.33 14.98 -6.30
N PRO A 74 -12.48 15.69 -6.30
CA PRO A 74 -12.62 16.93 -5.54
C PRO A 74 -12.43 16.72 -4.03
N LEU A 75 -12.92 15.59 -3.50
CA LEU A 75 -12.77 15.25 -2.08
C LEU A 75 -11.31 14.93 -1.73
N GLY A 76 -10.60 14.24 -2.62
CA GLY A 76 -9.17 13.94 -2.47
C GLY A 76 -8.32 15.20 -2.46
N LEU A 77 -8.56 16.13 -3.40
CA LEU A 77 -7.86 17.42 -3.45
C LEU A 77 -8.10 18.28 -2.20
N LYS A 78 -9.30 18.18 -1.60
CA LYS A 78 -9.66 18.87 -0.35
C LYS A 78 -9.20 18.10 0.91
N GLY A 79 -8.59 16.92 0.77
CA GLY A 79 -8.18 16.08 1.91
C GLY A 79 -9.33 15.50 2.74
N GLU A 80 -10.55 15.45 2.19
CA GLU A 80 -11.77 15.03 2.90
C GLU A 80 -11.92 13.49 2.92
N VAL A 81 -10.95 12.79 3.48
CA VAL A 81 -10.87 11.31 3.45
C VAL A 81 -12.14 10.63 3.99
N ALA A 82 -12.75 11.19 5.04
CA ALA A 82 -13.99 10.67 5.62
C ALA A 82 -15.17 10.67 4.63
N LYS A 83 -15.25 11.67 3.73
CA LYS A 83 -16.27 11.73 2.67
C LYS A 83 -15.89 10.89 1.45
N LEU A 84 -14.59 10.74 1.20
CA LEU A 84 -14.04 9.94 0.10
C LEU A 84 -14.33 8.44 0.29
N GLN A 85 -14.13 7.93 1.50
CA GLN A 85 -14.26 6.51 1.82
C GLN A 85 -15.58 5.84 1.35
N PRO A 86 -16.79 6.37 1.66
CA PRO A 86 -18.03 5.75 1.19
C PRO A 86 -18.17 5.74 -0.34
N LYS A 87 -17.51 6.67 -1.05
CA LYS A 87 -17.49 6.72 -2.52
C LYS A 87 -16.58 5.63 -3.09
N LEU A 88 -15.37 5.46 -2.55
CA LEU A 88 -14.46 4.37 -2.92
C LEU A 88 -15.10 2.98 -2.67
N ARG A 89 -15.81 2.81 -1.55
CA ARG A 89 -16.58 1.59 -1.24
C ARG A 89 -17.73 1.32 -2.22
N LYS A 90 -18.16 2.30 -3.02
CA LYS A 90 -19.16 2.10 -4.07
C LYS A 90 -18.53 1.41 -5.29
N LEU A 91 -17.25 1.66 -5.55
CA LEU A 91 -16.51 1.10 -6.69
C LEU A 91 -16.51 -0.41 -6.71
N VAL A 92 -16.42 -1.05 -5.55
CA VAL A 92 -16.52 -2.52 -5.45
C VAL A 92 -17.81 -3.03 -6.10
N ARG A 93 -18.94 -2.36 -5.84
CA ARG A 93 -20.24 -2.76 -6.40
C ARG A 93 -20.38 -2.36 -7.86
N ASP A 94 -19.86 -1.19 -8.23
CA ASP A 94 -19.94 -0.69 -9.59
C ASP A 94 -19.12 -1.57 -10.55
N PHE A 95 -17.85 -1.86 -10.22
CA PHE A 95 -17.02 -2.75 -11.05
C PHE A 95 -17.47 -4.21 -10.97
N ALA A 96 -17.95 -4.70 -9.83
CA ALA A 96 -18.56 -6.03 -9.79
C ALA A 96 -19.80 -6.14 -10.71
N LYS A 97 -20.55 -5.05 -10.90
CA LYS A 97 -21.66 -4.99 -11.86
C LYS A 97 -21.13 -5.04 -13.30
N VAL A 98 -20.12 -4.24 -13.64
CA VAL A 98 -19.50 -4.24 -14.97
C VAL A 98 -18.94 -5.62 -15.31
N ARG A 99 -18.18 -6.23 -14.39
CA ARG A 99 -17.65 -7.60 -14.52
C ARG A 99 -18.76 -8.64 -14.71
N LYS A 100 -19.89 -8.49 -14.02
CA LYS A 100 -21.03 -9.42 -14.19
C LYS A 100 -21.68 -9.30 -15.57
N THR A 101 -21.72 -8.10 -16.15
CA THR A 101 -22.31 -7.88 -17.49
C THR A 101 -21.34 -8.12 -18.63
N HIS A 102 -20.02 -8.02 -18.36
CA HIS A 102 -18.93 -8.20 -19.31
C HIS A 102 -17.82 -9.09 -18.70
N PRO A 103 -18.13 -10.37 -18.39
CA PRO A 103 -17.16 -11.26 -17.74
C PRO A 103 -15.93 -11.53 -18.61
N GLU A 104 -16.02 -11.40 -19.93
CA GLU A 104 -14.96 -11.61 -20.90
C GLU A 104 -13.89 -10.51 -20.93
N VAL A 105 -14.15 -9.35 -20.30
CA VAL A 105 -13.24 -8.20 -20.33
C VAL A 105 -12.29 -8.25 -19.13
N SER A 106 -11.00 -8.44 -19.38
CA SER A 106 -9.96 -8.52 -18.35
C SER A 106 -9.92 -7.26 -17.48
N GLU A 107 -10.09 -6.07 -18.05
CA GLU A 107 -10.06 -4.82 -17.29
C GLU A 107 -11.22 -4.68 -16.29
N ALA A 108 -12.36 -5.35 -16.53
CA ALA A 108 -13.46 -5.38 -15.57
C ALA A 108 -13.08 -6.19 -14.31
N TRP A 109 -12.26 -7.23 -14.48
CA TRP A 109 -11.69 -8.01 -13.38
C TRP A 109 -10.61 -7.24 -12.63
N GLU A 110 -9.66 -6.62 -13.35
CA GLU A 110 -8.62 -5.77 -12.74
C GLU A 110 -9.22 -4.64 -11.91
N ALA A 111 -10.20 -3.92 -12.46
CA ALA A 111 -10.90 -2.85 -11.77
C ALA A 111 -11.62 -3.37 -10.50
N THR A 112 -12.17 -4.58 -10.56
CA THR A 112 -12.78 -5.23 -9.38
C THR A 112 -11.74 -5.58 -8.32
N TYR A 113 -10.57 -6.08 -8.73
CA TYR A 113 -9.46 -6.41 -7.84
C TYR A 113 -8.95 -5.17 -7.09
N VAL A 114 -8.62 -4.10 -7.82
CA VAL A 114 -8.26 -2.81 -7.26
C VAL A 114 -9.32 -2.31 -6.29
N ALA A 115 -10.59 -2.30 -6.71
CA ALA A 115 -11.66 -1.79 -5.89
C ALA A 115 -11.86 -2.60 -4.62
N SER A 116 -11.64 -3.92 -4.65
CA SER A 116 -11.79 -4.81 -3.50
C SER A 116 -10.96 -4.36 -2.29
N LEU A 117 -9.82 -3.69 -2.52
CA LEU A 117 -8.97 -3.15 -1.45
C LEU A 117 -9.64 -2.01 -0.65
N PHE A 118 -10.69 -1.40 -1.21
CA PHE A 118 -11.53 -0.40 -0.56
C PHE A 118 -12.86 -0.96 -0.03
N ALA A 119 -13.04 -2.28 0.00
CA ALA A 119 -14.27 -2.90 0.53
C ALA A 119 -14.53 -2.52 2.00
N LYS A 120 -15.76 -2.74 2.48
CA LYS A 120 -16.13 -2.40 3.87
C LYS A 120 -15.57 -3.38 4.89
N SER A 121 -15.21 -4.58 4.44
CA SER A 121 -14.71 -5.65 5.30
C SER A 121 -13.74 -6.54 4.53
N ARG A 122 -12.86 -7.22 5.28
CA ARG A 122 -11.99 -8.26 4.75
C ARG A 122 -12.78 -9.33 3.98
N LYS A 123 -13.91 -9.78 4.53
CA LYS A 123 -14.75 -10.82 3.91
C LYS A 123 -15.28 -10.39 2.54
N GLU A 124 -15.70 -9.12 2.40
CA GLU A 124 -16.16 -8.56 1.13
C GLU A 124 -15.00 -8.44 0.13
N ALA A 125 -13.84 -7.92 0.56
CA ALA A 125 -12.65 -7.83 -0.29
C ALA A 125 -12.21 -9.21 -0.80
N TRP A 126 -12.08 -10.17 0.11
CA TRP A 126 -11.69 -11.54 -0.19
C TRP A 126 -12.65 -12.21 -1.16
N LYS A 127 -13.96 -12.08 -0.92
CA LYS A 127 -14.98 -12.63 -1.82
C LYS A 127 -14.86 -12.07 -3.23
N ALA A 128 -14.64 -10.76 -3.36
CA ALA A 128 -14.52 -10.11 -4.67
C ALA A 128 -13.28 -10.60 -5.45
N ALA A 129 -12.14 -10.74 -4.77
CA ALA A 129 -10.88 -11.19 -5.39
C ALA A 129 -10.79 -12.71 -5.63
N MET A 130 -11.46 -13.52 -4.79
CA MET A 130 -11.47 -14.99 -4.94
C MET A 130 -12.42 -15.51 -6.00
N GLU A 131 -13.25 -14.66 -6.60
CA GLU A 131 -14.16 -15.11 -7.66
C GLU A 131 -13.36 -15.70 -8.83
N PRO A 132 -13.72 -16.92 -9.32
CA PRO A 132 -12.97 -17.56 -10.38
C PRO A 132 -13.12 -16.79 -11.68
N LEU A 133 -12.01 -16.65 -12.42
CA LEU A 133 -12.03 -16.11 -13.78
C LEU A 133 -12.88 -17.02 -14.68
N PRO A 134 -13.61 -16.45 -15.66
CA PRO A 134 -14.32 -17.25 -16.65
C PRO A 134 -13.31 -18.01 -17.52
N PRO A 135 -13.74 -19.11 -18.17
CA PRO A 135 -12.85 -19.91 -19.01
C PRO A 135 -12.06 -19.10 -20.06
N ALA A 136 -12.66 -18.05 -20.62
CA ALA A 136 -12.02 -17.18 -21.60
C ALA A 136 -10.80 -16.40 -21.08
N LEU A 137 -10.69 -16.19 -19.76
CA LEU A 137 -9.61 -15.47 -19.10
C LEU A 137 -8.77 -16.37 -18.19
N ALA A 138 -9.03 -17.69 -18.17
CA ALA A 138 -8.37 -18.60 -17.24
C ALA A 138 -6.85 -18.68 -17.49
N ASP A 139 -6.45 -18.56 -18.75
CA ASP A 139 -5.05 -18.62 -19.20
C ASP A 139 -4.38 -17.24 -19.31
N ASP A 140 -5.08 -16.15 -18.94
CA ASP A 140 -4.52 -14.81 -18.86
C ASP A 140 -3.59 -14.72 -17.64
N LEU A 141 -2.29 -14.94 -17.86
CA LEU A 141 -1.29 -15.00 -16.80
C LEU A 141 -1.10 -13.66 -16.09
N ASP A 142 -1.29 -12.54 -16.78
CA ASP A 142 -1.15 -11.21 -16.19
C ASP A 142 -2.31 -10.94 -15.23
N LEU A 143 -3.53 -11.26 -15.64
CA LEU A 143 -4.70 -11.14 -14.80
C LEU A 143 -4.65 -12.08 -13.58
N GLN A 144 -4.14 -13.30 -13.76
CA GLN A 144 -3.93 -14.26 -12.66
C GLN A 144 -2.86 -13.76 -11.68
N ARG A 145 -1.79 -13.13 -12.17
CA ARG A 145 -0.77 -12.49 -11.32
C ARG A 145 -1.38 -11.36 -10.49
N GLU A 146 -2.18 -10.49 -11.11
CA GLU A 146 -2.85 -9.39 -10.40
C GLU A 146 -3.87 -9.88 -9.37
N ARG A 147 -4.59 -10.97 -9.67
CA ARG A 147 -5.47 -11.64 -8.71
C ARG A 147 -4.69 -12.11 -7.48
N LEU A 148 -3.57 -12.80 -7.67
CA LEU A 148 -2.74 -13.29 -6.57
C LEU A 148 -2.16 -12.12 -5.74
N LYS A 149 -1.63 -11.08 -6.39
CA LYS A 149 -1.19 -9.84 -5.70
C LYS A 149 -2.31 -9.26 -4.86
N THR A 150 -3.52 -9.18 -5.40
CA THR A 150 -4.69 -8.61 -4.70
C THR A 150 -5.08 -9.45 -3.50
N LEU A 151 -5.14 -10.77 -3.62
CA LEU A 151 -5.45 -11.67 -2.50
C LEU A 151 -4.43 -11.54 -1.38
N ARG A 152 -3.14 -11.53 -1.72
CA ARG A 152 -2.05 -11.25 -0.77
C ARG A 152 -2.27 -9.90 -0.08
N ASN A 153 -2.55 -8.85 -0.85
CA ASN A 153 -2.79 -7.51 -0.30
C ASN A 153 -4.01 -7.50 0.63
N VAL A 154 -5.08 -8.22 0.33
CA VAL A 154 -6.23 -8.36 1.24
C VAL A 154 -5.81 -9.00 2.56
N VAL A 155 -4.93 -10.01 2.58
CA VAL A 155 -4.42 -10.58 3.84
C VAL A 155 -3.63 -9.54 4.63
N LEU A 156 -2.65 -8.91 3.98
CA LEU A 156 -1.69 -8.00 4.64
C LEU A 156 -2.33 -6.70 5.12
N LEU A 157 -3.28 -6.15 4.37
CA LEU A 157 -3.87 -4.84 4.66
C LEU A 157 -4.98 -4.91 5.72
N TRP A 158 -5.63 -6.06 5.86
CA TRP A 158 -6.71 -6.22 6.84
C TRP A 158 -6.23 -6.73 8.20
N GLU A 159 -5.10 -7.47 8.24
CA GLU A 159 -4.52 -8.03 9.48
C GLU A 159 -5.54 -8.78 10.36
N GLN A 160 -6.39 -9.58 9.74
CA GLN A 160 -7.48 -10.32 10.39
C GLN A 160 -7.49 -11.78 9.96
N GLY A 161 -7.83 -12.69 10.87
CA GLY A 161 -7.94 -14.13 10.60
C GLY A 161 -6.60 -14.86 10.66
N ASP A 162 -6.50 -15.97 9.93
CA ASP A 162 -5.29 -16.78 9.84
C ASP A 162 -4.54 -16.45 8.54
N PRO A 163 -3.49 -15.61 8.59
CA PRO A 163 -2.80 -15.17 7.38
C PRO A 163 -2.10 -16.31 6.64
N ILE A 164 -1.70 -17.38 7.32
CA ILE A 164 -1.04 -18.52 6.66
C ILE A 164 -2.06 -19.24 5.78
N ALA A 165 -3.17 -19.68 6.38
CA ALA A 165 -4.21 -20.41 5.65
C ALA A 165 -4.77 -19.59 4.47
N ASP A 166 -4.92 -18.27 4.66
CA ASP A 166 -5.41 -17.39 3.61
C ASP A 166 -4.39 -17.23 2.46
N LEU A 167 -3.10 -17.02 2.75
CA LEU A 167 -2.07 -16.93 1.71
C LEU A 167 -1.87 -18.26 0.98
N GLU A 168 -1.99 -19.40 1.67
CA GLU A 168 -1.99 -20.72 1.05
C GLU A 168 -3.17 -20.92 0.11
N ALA A 169 -4.37 -20.48 0.52
CA ALA A 169 -5.54 -20.51 -0.35
C ALA A 169 -5.35 -19.62 -1.60
N ALA A 170 -4.70 -18.46 -1.46
CA ALA A 170 -4.36 -17.60 -2.58
C ALA A 170 -3.37 -18.28 -3.55
N LEU A 171 -2.29 -18.87 -3.04
CA LEU A 171 -1.33 -19.64 -3.85
C LEU A 171 -1.97 -20.84 -4.56
N ALA A 172 -2.83 -21.58 -3.86
CA ALA A 172 -3.52 -22.73 -4.44
C ALA A 172 -4.46 -22.35 -5.60
N SER A 173 -4.87 -21.08 -5.68
CA SER A 173 -5.68 -20.56 -6.78
C SER A 173 -4.87 -20.15 -8.01
N ALA A 174 -3.54 -20.02 -7.89
CA ALA A 174 -2.67 -19.60 -8.97
C ALA A 174 -2.42 -20.75 -9.97
N PRO A 175 -2.44 -20.48 -11.29
CA PRO A 175 -2.15 -21.50 -12.28
C PRO A 175 -0.69 -21.97 -12.18
N LYS A 176 -0.43 -23.24 -12.52
CA LYS A 176 0.93 -23.82 -12.51
C LYS A 176 1.92 -23.07 -13.39
N ALA A 177 1.44 -22.39 -14.44
CA ALA A 177 2.27 -21.57 -15.32
C ALA A 177 2.95 -20.39 -14.59
N LEU A 178 2.45 -19.98 -13.42
CA LEU A 178 3.08 -18.95 -12.57
C LEU A 178 4.03 -19.54 -11.52
N ALA A 179 4.34 -20.83 -11.53
CA ALA A 179 5.14 -21.46 -10.47
C ALA A 179 6.50 -20.78 -10.22
N ASP A 180 7.16 -20.30 -11.29
CA ASP A 180 8.45 -19.61 -11.21
C ASP A 180 8.33 -18.07 -11.12
N ASP A 181 7.12 -17.54 -11.07
CA ASP A 181 6.84 -16.10 -11.01
C ASP A 181 7.23 -15.50 -9.64
N ASP A 182 7.79 -14.30 -9.67
CA ASP A 182 8.21 -13.58 -8.47
C ASP A 182 7.07 -13.35 -7.47
N VAL A 183 5.81 -13.21 -7.93
CA VAL A 183 4.67 -13.07 -7.01
C VAL A 183 4.41 -14.37 -6.23
N VAL A 184 4.57 -15.53 -6.87
CA VAL A 184 4.37 -16.85 -6.24
C VAL A 184 5.49 -17.10 -5.24
N LEU A 185 6.73 -16.80 -5.65
CA LEU A 185 7.90 -16.94 -4.79
C LEU A 185 7.81 -16.01 -3.57
N GLU A 186 7.47 -14.73 -3.76
CA GLU A 186 7.32 -13.77 -2.65
C GLU A 186 6.17 -14.16 -1.72
N THR A 187 5.03 -14.60 -2.26
CA THR A 187 3.89 -15.03 -1.42
C THR A 187 4.23 -16.28 -0.61
N SER A 188 4.94 -17.24 -1.20
CA SER A 188 5.45 -18.42 -0.50
C SER A 188 6.44 -18.05 0.60
N ALA A 189 7.36 -17.11 0.33
CA ALA A 189 8.31 -16.62 1.31
C ALA A 189 7.64 -15.91 2.50
N LEU A 190 6.54 -15.19 2.27
CA LEU A 190 5.75 -14.58 3.35
C LEU A 190 5.08 -15.62 4.24
N ILE A 191 4.56 -16.72 3.68
CA ILE A 191 4.01 -17.84 4.47
C ILE A 191 5.11 -18.44 5.34
N ASP A 192 6.27 -18.72 4.74
CA ASP A 192 7.40 -19.32 5.45
C ASP A 192 7.99 -18.38 6.53
N TYR A 193 7.97 -17.06 6.30
CA TYR A 193 8.25 -16.06 7.34
C TYR A 193 7.28 -16.15 8.52
N LEU A 194 5.98 -16.26 8.25
CA LEU A 194 4.96 -16.37 9.30
C LEU A 194 5.12 -17.68 10.10
N ARG A 195 5.51 -18.78 9.44
CA ARG A 195 5.85 -20.06 10.09
C ARG A 195 7.11 -19.98 10.94
N LEU A 196 8.17 -19.33 10.44
CA LEU A 196 9.39 -19.06 11.21
C LEU A 196 9.07 -18.34 12.51
N ARG A 197 8.20 -17.33 12.45
CA ARG A 197 7.72 -16.63 13.64
C ARG A 197 6.96 -17.53 14.63
N GLY A 198 6.33 -18.59 14.14
CA GLY A 198 5.70 -19.64 14.92
C GLY A 198 6.69 -20.70 15.45
N GLY A 199 7.98 -20.59 15.13
CA GLY A 199 9.03 -21.51 15.58
C GLY A 199 9.52 -22.52 14.54
N ASP A 200 9.03 -22.48 13.30
CA ASP A 200 9.47 -23.37 12.22
C ASP A 200 10.79 -22.86 11.58
N ALA A 201 11.92 -23.33 12.08
CA ALA A 201 13.25 -22.93 11.58
C ALA A 201 13.49 -23.33 10.12
N GLU A 202 12.94 -24.46 9.66
CA GLU A 202 13.08 -24.93 8.28
C GLU A 202 12.35 -24.00 7.30
N ALA A 203 11.18 -23.49 7.69
CA ALA A 203 10.51 -22.43 6.94
C ALA A 203 11.39 -21.17 6.83
N GLY A 204 12.11 -20.80 7.90
CA GLY A 204 13.07 -19.70 7.86
C GLY A 204 14.15 -19.89 6.78
N GLY A 205 14.73 -21.09 6.69
CA GLY A 205 15.70 -21.43 5.64
C GLY A 205 15.14 -21.29 4.22
N ARG A 206 13.90 -21.75 3.98
CA ARG A 206 13.21 -21.60 2.69
C ARG A 206 12.94 -20.14 2.34
N ALA A 207 12.46 -19.34 3.30
CA ALA A 207 12.21 -17.92 3.09
C ALA A 207 13.51 -17.15 2.77
N ILE A 208 14.62 -17.48 3.44
CA ILE A 208 15.95 -16.90 3.13
C ILE A 208 16.34 -17.19 1.68
N GLY A 209 16.25 -18.45 1.24
CA GLY A 209 16.56 -18.85 -0.14
C GLY A 209 15.68 -18.13 -1.16
N ALA A 210 14.39 -18.00 -0.89
CA ALA A 210 13.45 -17.28 -1.76
C ALA A 210 13.82 -15.80 -1.92
N TYR A 211 14.08 -15.07 -0.83
CA TYR A 211 14.46 -13.65 -0.92
C TYR A 211 15.86 -13.43 -1.50
N GLN A 212 16.78 -14.40 -1.39
CA GLN A 212 18.04 -14.37 -2.13
C GLN A 212 17.80 -14.42 -3.64
N VAL A 213 16.94 -15.32 -4.11
CA VAL A 213 16.58 -15.41 -5.53
C VAL A 213 15.89 -14.13 -6.01
N LEU A 214 14.92 -13.60 -5.24
CA LEU A 214 14.25 -12.34 -5.58
C LEU A 214 15.24 -11.16 -5.66
N ALA A 215 16.21 -11.07 -4.74
CA ALA A 215 17.24 -10.03 -4.76
C ALA A 215 18.22 -10.15 -5.96
N GLN A 216 18.37 -11.34 -6.53
CA GLN A 216 19.15 -11.56 -7.76
C GLN A 216 18.37 -11.17 -9.02
N ARG A 217 17.05 -11.42 -9.04
CA ARG A 217 16.17 -11.13 -10.18
C ARG A 217 15.75 -9.66 -10.29
N ARG A 218 15.60 -8.98 -9.16
CA ARG A 218 15.10 -7.61 -9.07
C ARG A 218 16.22 -6.57 -9.20
N SER A 219 15.85 -5.33 -9.46
CA SER A 219 16.76 -4.17 -9.49
C SER A 219 16.20 -2.98 -8.72
N GLY A 220 17.02 -1.94 -8.48
CA GLY A 220 16.59 -0.70 -7.83
C GLY A 220 15.89 -0.89 -6.48
N ALA A 221 14.76 -0.19 -6.30
CA ALA A 221 13.97 -0.23 -5.08
C ALA A 221 13.40 -1.63 -4.76
N ASP A 222 13.05 -2.41 -5.78
CA ASP A 222 12.54 -3.78 -5.59
C ASP A 222 13.62 -4.72 -5.05
N LYS A 223 14.87 -4.55 -5.51
CA LYS A 223 16.02 -5.27 -4.94
C LYS A 223 16.30 -4.83 -3.51
N ALA A 224 16.21 -3.52 -3.23
CA ALA A 224 16.37 -3.00 -1.87
C ALA A 224 15.35 -3.62 -0.90
N GLN A 225 14.09 -3.79 -1.32
CA GLN A 225 13.07 -4.48 -0.54
C GLN A 225 13.40 -5.96 -0.32
N ALA A 226 13.80 -6.68 -1.37
CA ALA A 226 14.15 -8.10 -1.23
C ALA A 226 15.31 -8.29 -0.25
N LEU A 227 16.34 -7.44 -0.32
CA LEU A 227 17.47 -7.41 0.61
C LEU A 227 17.04 -7.03 2.03
N ASN A 228 16.13 -6.06 2.21
CA ASN A 228 15.58 -5.74 3.52
C ASN A 228 14.97 -6.99 4.18
N ASN A 229 14.11 -7.69 3.43
CA ASN A 229 13.40 -8.86 3.92
C ASN A 229 14.35 -10.02 4.22
N LEU A 230 15.36 -10.22 3.36
CA LEU A 230 16.44 -11.16 3.62
C LEU A 230 17.19 -10.84 4.91
N GLY A 231 17.52 -9.57 5.17
CA GLY A 231 18.18 -9.15 6.41
C GLY A 231 17.33 -9.46 7.65
N VAL A 232 16.03 -9.20 7.60
CA VAL A 232 15.11 -9.54 8.69
C VAL A 232 15.08 -11.05 8.96
N LEU A 233 15.01 -11.87 7.91
CA LEU A 233 15.00 -13.33 8.06
C LEU A 233 16.32 -13.87 8.62
N ARG A 234 17.47 -13.36 8.16
CA ARG A 234 18.79 -13.70 8.70
C ARG A 234 18.88 -13.38 10.19
N SER A 235 18.45 -12.18 10.55
CA SER A 235 18.41 -11.74 11.94
C SER A 235 17.52 -12.62 12.83
N LEU A 236 16.30 -12.94 12.37
CA LEU A 236 15.40 -13.84 13.10
C LEU A 236 15.95 -15.27 13.23
N SER A 237 16.82 -15.68 12.30
CA SER A 237 17.50 -16.98 12.32
C SER A 237 18.82 -16.95 13.11
N GLY A 238 19.17 -15.82 13.74
CA GLY A 238 20.37 -15.65 14.55
C GLY A 238 21.62 -15.15 13.81
N ASP A 239 21.58 -14.99 12.48
CA ASP A 239 22.66 -14.42 11.67
C ASP A 239 22.59 -12.90 11.64
N LEU A 240 22.90 -12.26 12.76
CA LEU A 240 22.84 -10.79 12.88
C LEU A 240 23.93 -10.10 12.04
N ALA A 241 25.14 -10.68 11.98
CA ALA A 241 26.22 -10.12 11.17
C ALA A 241 25.83 -10.11 9.68
N GLY A 242 25.33 -11.23 9.15
CA GLY A 242 24.84 -11.30 7.78
C GLY A 242 23.64 -10.37 7.53
N ALA A 243 22.74 -10.21 8.50
CA ALA A 243 21.63 -9.27 8.42
C ALA A 243 22.10 -7.82 8.24
N ILE A 244 23.06 -7.36 9.05
CA ILE A 244 23.62 -6.00 8.98
C ILE A 244 24.22 -5.73 7.60
N THR A 245 25.08 -6.64 7.11
CA THR A 245 25.66 -6.51 5.76
C THR A 245 24.58 -6.44 4.68
N THR A 246 23.52 -7.24 4.81
CA THR A 246 22.40 -7.24 3.84
C THR A 246 21.65 -5.91 3.86
N TRP A 247 21.40 -5.31 5.03
CA TRP A 247 20.75 -4.01 5.14
C TRP A 247 21.62 -2.86 4.63
N GLU A 248 22.93 -2.91 4.85
CA GLU A 248 23.87 -1.94 4.28
C GLU A 248 23.84 -1.95 2.75
N GLU A 249 23.72 -3.13 2.13
CA GLU A 249 23.51 -3.26 0.69
C GLU A 249 22.14 -2.71 0.25
N ALA A 250 21.09 -3.00 1.00
CA ALA A 250 19.74 -2.49 0.71
C ALA A 250 19.69 -0.96 0.74
N ILE A 251 20.33 -0.32 1.73
CA ILE A 251 20.36 1.15 1.89
C ILE A 251 20.98 1.85 0.69
N LYS A 252 22.00 1.25 0.06
CA LYS A 252 22.66 1.80 -1.14
C LYS A 252 21.74 1.87 -2.36
N LEU A 253 20.70 1.04 -2.39
CA LEU A 253 19.74 0.93 -3.50
C LEU A 253 18.41 1.62 -3.21
N ALA A 254 18.13 1.93 -1.94
CA ALA A 254 16.84 2.42 -1.48
C ALA A 254 16.60 3.91 -1.81
N ASP A 255 15.38 4.21 -2.25
CA ASP A 255 14.82 5.57 -2.14
C ASP A 255 14.61 5.97 -0.66
N GLU A 256 14.20 7.21 -0.41
CA GLU A 256 14.05 7.73 0.96
C GLU A 256 13.04 6.95 1.81
N LYS A 257 11.91 6.55 1.21
CA LYS A 257 10.85 5.81 1.91
C LYS A 257 11.27 4.39 2.24
N ALA A 258 11.91 3.71 1.30
CA ALA A 258 12.50 2.39 1.49
C ALA A 258 13.62 2.42 2.55
N ARG A 259 14.41 3.50 2.58
CA ARG A 259 15.50 3.66 3.54
C ARG A 259 14.99 3.76 4.98
N ASP A 260 13.89 4.47 5.21
CA ASP A 260 13.27 4.55 6.54
C ASP A 260 12.80 3.17 7.04
N MET A 261 12.27 2.31 6.15
CA MET A 261 11.91 0.93 6.50
C MET A 261 13.13 0.11 6.93
N ILE A 262 14.24 0.24 6.20
CA ILE A 262 15.48 -0.48 6.52
C ILE A 262 16.09 0.03 7.82
N TYR A 263 16.11 1.35 8.05
CA TYR A 263 16.58 1.92 9.30
C TYR A 263 15.73 1.54 10.50
N LEU A 264 14.41 1.42 10.32
CA LEU A 264 13.54 0.88 11.36
C LEU A 264 13.98 -0.52 11.78
N ASN A 265 14.24 -1.41 10.82
CA ASN A 265 14.71 -2.77 11.11
C ASN A 265 16.07 -2.79 11.83
N ALA A 266 17.03 -1.97 11.38
CA ALA A 266 18.32 -1.84 12.04
C ALA A 266 18.19 -1.33 13.49
N ALA A 267 17.34 -0.33 13.73
CA ALA A 267 17.08 0.21 15.07
C ALA A 267 16.44 -0.84 16.00
N ILE A 268 15.53 -1.67 15.47
CA ILE A 268 14.89 -2.76 16.22
C ILE A 268 15.88 -3.85 16.61
N GLN A 269 16.90 -4.16 15.79
CA GLN A 269 17.89 -5.17 16.18
C GLN A 269 18.87 -4.69 17.25
N GLY A 270 19.24 -3.41 17.20
CA GLY A 270 20.02 -2.77 18.25
C GLY A 270 19.21 -2.40 19.48
N LEU A 271 18.10 -3.09 19.78
CA LEU A 271 17.11 -2.64 20.77
C LEU A 271 17.74 -2.39 22.14
N GLY A 272 17.58 -1.17 22.63
CA GLY A 272 18.13 -0.68 23.89
C GLY A 272 18.15 0.85 23.90
N PRO A 273 18.62 1.48 24.98
CA PRO A 273 18.66 2.95 25.09
C PRO A 273 19.36 3.64 23.90
N GLN A 274 20.38 3.01 23.33
CA GLN A 274 21.11 3.50 22.14
C GLN A 274 20.28 3.58 20.86
N SER A 275 19.17 2.83 20.78
CA SER A 275 18.27 2.83 19.61
C SER A 275 17.28 3.99 19.63
N VAL A 276 17.06 4.63 20.79
CA VAL A 276 16.05 5.67 20.99
C VAL A 276 16.20 6.84 20.01
N PRO A 277 17.40 7.41 19.78
CA PRO A 277 17.53 8.53 18.82
C PRO A 277 17.08 8.19 17.40
N SER A 278 17.34 6.95 16.95
CA SER A 278 16.88 6.47 15.64
C SER A 278 15.37 6.31 15.60
N LEU A 279 14.78 5.73 16.66
CA LEU A 279 13.33 5.57 16.78
C LEU A 279 12.60 6.93 16.87
N GLU A 280 13.16 7.89 17.60
CA GLU A 280 12.66 9.28 17.66
C GLU A 280 12.63 9.93 16.28
N THR A 281 13.70 9.77 15.50
CA THR A 281 13.78 10.29 14.14
C THR A 281 12.72 9.67 13.24
N LEU A 282 12.55 8.35 13.30
CA LEU A 282 11.57 7.61 12.51
C LEU A 282 10.12 7.86 12.95
N ALA A 283 9.89 8.15 14.24
CA ALA A 283 8.58 8.47 14.80
C ALA A 283 7.97 9.75 14.21
N VAL A 284 8.78 10.62 13.62
CA VAL A 284 8.35 11.84 12.93
C VAL A 284 8.59 11.80 11.42
N SER A 285 8.94 10.63 10.86
CA SER A 285 9.17 10.47 9.42
C SER A 285 7.96 10.96 8.61
N PRO A 286 8.15 11.83 7.60
CA PRO A 286 7.05 12.27 6.74
C PRO A 286 6.65 11.20 5.71
N HIS A 287 7.50 10.20 5.46
CA HIS A 287 7.37 9.29 4.32
C HIS A 287 6.32 8.19 4.51
N SER A 288 6.05 7.78 5.76
CA SER A 288 5.08 6.71 6.04
C SER A 288 4.51 6.76 7.44
N ALA A 289 3.17 6.81 7.52
CA ALA A 289 2.43 6.66 8.78
C ALA A 289 2.76 5.34 9.49
N LEU A 290 2.90 4.24 8.74
CA LEU A 290 3.20 2.93 9.31
C LEU A 290 4.58 2.88 9.99
N ILE A 291 5.57 3.55 9.41
CA ILE A 291 6.92 3.66 9.99
C ILE A 291 6.85 4.44 11.30
N ARG A 292 6.17 5.61 11.31
CA ARG A 292 5.99 6.40 12.53
C ARG A 292 5.35 5.57 13.65
N LEU A 293 4.30 4.83 13.34
CA LEU A 293 3.57 4.01 14.30
C LEU A 293 4.42 2.86 14.84
N GLN A 294 5.16 2.15 13.98
CA GLN A 294 6.09 1.11 14.46
C GLN A 294 7.22 1.70 15.30
N ALA A 295 7.81 2.81 14.89
CA ALA A 295 8.90 3.45 15.62
C ALA A 295 8.44 3.87 17.03
N LEU A 296 7.27 4.51 17.13
CA LEU A 296 6.64 4.86 18.42
C LEU A 296 6.34 3.61 19.28
N ALA A 297 5.85 2.52 18.66
CA ALA A 297 5.56 1.30 19.39
C ALA A 297 6.81 0.60 19.93
N TRP A 298 7.89 0.56 19.16
CA TRP A 298 9.18 0.04 19.61
C TRP A 298 9.84 0.95 20.65
N TRP A 299 9.72 2.27 20.50
CA TRP A 299 10.21 3.22 21.49
C TRP A 299 9.49 3.05 22.84
N ALA A 300 8.16 2.90 22.82
CA ALA A 300 7.39 2.60 24.02
C ALA A 300 7.85 1.29 24.69
N GLU A 301 8.19 0.27 23.90
CA GLU A 301 8.73 -0.99 24.42
C GLU A 301 10.13 -0.82 25.05
N VAL A 302 11.00 0.01 24.48
CA VAL A 302 12.30 0.35 25.11
C VAL A 302 12.09 1.09 26.42
N ALA A 303 11.22 2.10 26.43
CA ALA A 303 10.89 2.89 27.61
C ALA A 303 10.30 2.04 28.74
N ARG A 304 9.43 1.09 28.41
CA ARG A 304 8.87 0.11 29.36
C ARG A 304 9.95 -0.77 30.00
N ARG A 305 10.97 -1.16 29.25
CA ARG A 305 12.09 -1.98 29.75
C ARG A 305 13.05 -1.19 30.63
N SER A 306 13.26 0.09 30.35
CA SER A 306 14.10 0.97 31.17
C SER A 306 13.38 1.52 32.40
N GLY A 307 12.05 1.59 32.38
CA GLY A 307 11.23 2.20 33.43
C GLY A 307 11.10 3.73 33.30
N ASP A 308 11.65 4.32 32.23
CA ASP A 308 11.73 5.77 32.03
C ASP A 308 10.91 6.21 30.82
N GLY A 309 9.99 7.17 31.02
CA GLY A 309 9.30 7.86 29.91
C GLY A 309 8.23 7.03 29.18
N GLU A 310 7.90 5.82 29.63
CA GLU A 310 6.93 4.92 28.98
C GLU A 310 5.59 5.62 28.73
N GLU A 311 5.03 6.28 29.74
CA GLU A 311 3.71 6.90 29.64
C GLU A 311 3.63 7.96 28.54
N ALA A 312 4.66 8.80 28.40
CA ALA A 312 4.70 9.86 27.40
C ALA A 312 4.76 9.29 25.97
N VAL A 313 5.58 8.25 25.74
CA VAL A 313 5.70 7.62 24.42
C VAL A 313 4.42 6.84 24.07
N VAL A 314 3.81 6.17 25.05
CA VAL A 314 2.53 5.49 24.87
C VAL A 314 1.40 6.47 24.53
N ASP A 315 1.35 7.63 25.18
CA ASP A 315 0.40 8.70 24.82
C ASP A 315 0.64 9.21 23.39
N ALA A 316 1.89 9.46 23.01
CA ALA A 316 2.24 9.86 21.64
C ALA A 316 1.82 8.80 20.60
N LEU A 317 1.99 7.51 20.90
CA LEU A 317 1.51 6.41 20.05
C LEU A 317 -0.01 6.44 19.91
N ARG A 318 -0.77 6.63 21.00
CA ARG A 318 -2.24 6.71 20.95
C ARG A 318 -2.70 7.87 20.05
N GLU A 319 -2.11 9.04 20.24
CA GLU A 319 -2.43 10.22 19.44
C GLU A 319 -2.10 10.01 17.96
N ALA A 320 -0.95 9.40 17.67
CA ALA A 320 -0.57 9.04 16.30
C ALA A 320 -1.59 8.07 15.69
N ILE A 321 -1.97 6.98 16.40
CA ILE A 321 -2.95 6.01 15.90
C ILE A 321 -4.28 6.69 15.54
N GLU A 322 -4.81 7.57 16.41
CA GLU A 322 -6.07 8.25 16.14
C GLU A 322 -5.95 9.22 14.95
N ARG A 323 -4.83 9.95 14.85
CA ARG A 323 -4.55 10.82 13.70
C ARG A 323 -4.48 10.04 12.39
N GLU A 324 -3.68 8.97 12.35
CA GLU A 324 -3.47 8.19 11.13
C GLU A 324 -4.74 7.43 10.73
N ARG A 325 -5.55 6.95 11.70
CA ARG A 325 -6.84 6.30 11.42
C ARG A 325 -7.82 7.23 10.70
N GLY A 326 -7.78 8.53 10.98
CA GLY A 326 -8.59 9.54 10.28
C GLY A 326 -8.22 9.73 8.81
N GLY A 327 -6.95 9.49 8.45
CA GLY A 327 -6.45 9.57 7.07
C GLY A 327 -6.51 8.25 6.30
N GLU A 328 -6.85 7.15 6.96
CA GLU A 328 -6.82 5.81 6.38
C GLU A 328 -8.11 5.50 5.59
N MET A 329 -7.97 5.36 4.26
CA MET A 329 -9.10 5.18 3.33
C MET A 329 -9.93 3.92 3.61
N ARG A 330 -9.34 2.90 4.23
CA ARG A 330 -10.02 1.62 4.52
C ARG A 330 -10.82 1.64 5.82
N ALA A 331 -10.57 2.61 6.71
CA ALA A 331 -10.97 2.58 8.12
C ALA A 331 -10.41 1.36 8.88
N ASN A 332 -9.39 0.71 8.33
CA ASN A 332 -8.57 -0.27 9.01
C ASN A 332 -7.12 0.20 8.87
N LEU A 333 -6.49 0.53 9.99
CA LEU A 333 -5.10 0.95 10.04
C LEU A 333 -4.28 -0.30 10.41
N PRO A 334 -3.66 -1.00 9.42
CA PRO A 334 -2.79 -2.12 9.74
C PRO A 334 -1.63 -1.59 10.58
N LEU A 335 -1.31 -2.30 11.66
CA LEU A 335 -0.21 -1.93 12.56
C LEU A 335 0.93 -2.93 12.47
N GLY A 336 1.03 -3.70 11.39
CA GLY A 336 2.10 -4.66 11.20
C GLY A 336 2.06 -5.77 12.24
N GLY A 337 0.88 -6.17 12.74
CA GLY A 337 0.74 -7.28 13.69
C GLY A 337 1.28 -8.60 13.14
N PHE A 338 1.28 -8.76 11.82
CA PHE A 338 1.91 -9.89 11.14
C PHE A 338 3.42 -9.75 10.96
N GLY A 339 4.02 -8.64 11.41
CA GLY A 339 5.43 -8.35 11.17
C GLY A 339 5.71 -8.02 9.70
N ILE A 340 4.67 -7.55 9.00
CA ILE A 340 4.72 -7.19 7.59
C ILE A 340 4.06 -5.81 7.49
N LEU A 341 4.81 -4.83 7.01
CA LEU A 341 4.26 -3.54 6.61
C LEU A 341 4.09 -3.53 5.10
N SER A 342 2.92 -3.11 4.63
CA SER A 342 2.72 -2.95 3.19
C SER A 342 2.73 -1.47 2.84
N THR A 343 3.59 -1.10 1.90
CA THR A 343 3.57 0.21 1.28
C THR A 343 3.20 0.06 -0.17
N GLY A 344 2.46 1.00 -0.73
CA GLY A 344 2.17 0.92 -2.14
C GLY A 344 1.77 2.23 -2.76
N ASP A 345 1.57 2.14 -4.05
CA ASP A 345 1.01 3.17 -4.90
C ASP A 345 -0.19 2.60 -5.65
N PHE A 346 -1.05 3.51 -6.07
CA PHE A 346 -2.15 3.23 -6.98
C PHE A 346 -1.76 3.81 -8.33
N THR A 347 -1.71 2.96 -9.35
CA THR A 347 -1.43 3.38 -10.72
C THR A 347 -2.70 3.26 -11.55
N THR A 348 -3.08 4.34 -12.21
CA THR A 348 -4.06 4.37 -13.30
C THR A 348 -3.38 4.90 -14.53
N ASN A 349 -3.27 4.07 -15.56
CA ASN A 349 -2.74 4.47 -16.86
C ASN A 349 -3.79 4.25 -17.94
N LEU A 350 -3.90 5.22 -18.85
CA LEU A 350 -4.63 5.12 -20.10
C LEU A 350 -3.63 5.56 -21.16
N SER A 351 -3.38 4.69 -22.12
CA SER A 351 -2.40 4.94 -23.18
C SER A 351 -2.90 4.41 -24.50
N TYR A 352 -2.53 5.08 -25.60
CA TYR A 352 -2.82 4.60 -26.94
C TYR A 352 -1.51 4.28 -27.67
N SER A 353 -1.46 3.13 -28.33
CA SER A 353 -0.41 2.78 -29.28
C SER A 353 -1.06 2.33 -30.59
N VAL A 354 -0.40 2.56 -31.72
CA VAL A 354 -0.91 2.08 -33.03
C VAL A 354 -0.96 0.55 -33.09
N ALA A 355 -0.08 -0.13 -32.35
CA ALA A 355 0.01 -1.59 -32.35
C ALA A 355 -1.05 -2.25 -31.46
N ASP A 356 -1.32 -1.65 -30.30
CA ASP A 356 -2.12 -2.26 -29.23
C ASP A 356 -3.47 -1.56 -29.02
N GLY A 357 -3.70 -0.45 -29.73
CA GLY A 357 -4.87 0.42 -29.54
C GLY A 357 -4.85 1.10 -28.17
N LEU A 358 -6.05 1.36 -27.63
CA LEU A 358 -6.20 1.82 -26.24
C LEU A 358 -5.80 0.69 -25.29
N SER A 359 -4.88 0.96 -24.38
CA SER A 359 -4.50 0.14 -23.24
C SER A 359 -4.87 0.85 -21.95
N MET A 360 -5.36 0.09 -20.97
CA MET A 360 -5.75 0.57 -19.66
C MET A 360 -5.07 -0.31 -18.61
N THR A 361 -4.45 0.32 -17.62
CA THR A 361 -3.84 -0.38 -16.48
C THR A 361 -4.41 0.21 -15.20
N LEU A 362 -5.05 -0.63 -14.40
CA LEU A 362 -5.52 -0.30 -13.05
C LEU A 362 -4.81 -1.23 -12.07
N ALA A 363 -3.81 -0.72 -11.36
CA ALA A 363 -3.00 -1.54 -10.47
C ALA A 363 -2.86 -0.90 -9.08
N VAL A 364 -2.84 -1.76 -8.05
CA VAL A 364 -2.37 -1.38 -6.72
C VAL A 364 -1.11 -2.17 -6.43
N ASN A 365 0.02 -1.47 -6.53
CA ASN A 365 1.33 -2.06 -6.28
C ASN A 365 1.59 -1.97 -4.79
N ALA A 366 1.30 -3.04 -4.05
CA ALA A 366 1.61 -3.11 -2.63
C ALA A 366 2.84 -4.00 -2.40
N THR A 367 3.90 -3.36 -1.90
CA THR A 367 5.20 -3.94 -1.61
C THR A 367 5.26 -4.35 -0.13
N PRO A 368 5.43 -5.65 0.18
CA PRO A 368 5.53 -6.14 1.54
C PRO A 368 6.94 -5.99 2.12
N TRP A 369 7.07 -5.31 3.24
CA TRP A 369 8.31 -5.13 4.00
C TRP A 369 8.21 -5.95 5.28
N LEU A 370 9.15 -6.89 5.47
CA LEU A 370 9.27 -7.57 6.75
C LEU A 370 9.79 -6.57 7.78
N VAL A 371 9.12 -6.49 8.92
CA VAL A 371 9.48 -5.67 10.07
C VAL A 371 9.07 -6.42 11.33
N PRO A 372 9.98 -6.72 12.28
CA PRO A 372 9.59 -7.37 13.53
C PRO A 372 8.48 -6.57 14.22
N PRO A 373 7.35 -7.19 14.59
CA PRO A 373 6.22 -6.46 15.16
C PRO A 373 6.54 -6.03 16.58
N ALA A 374 6.25 -4.77 16.92
CA ALA A 374 6.30 -4.33 18.30
C ALA A 374 5.25 -5.08 19.15
N PRO A 375 5.54 -5.45 20.41
CA PRO A 375 4.56 -6.12 21.26
C PRO A 375 3.24 -5.35 21.37
N LEU A 376 3.28 -4.01 21.37
CA LEU A 376 2.10 -3.15 21.48
C LEU A 376 1.23 -3.12 20.21
N THR A 377 1.78 -3.45 19.05
CA THR A 377 1.04 -3.46 17.76
C THR A 377 0.43 -4.82 17.43
N MET A 378 0.79 -5.86 18.20
CA MET A 378 0.22 -7.19 18.05
C MET A 378 -1.31 -7.19 18.28
N PRO A 379 -2.07 -8.03 17.53
CA PRO A 379 -3.51 -8.15 17.72
C PRO A 379 -3.89 -8.41 19.18
N GLY A 380 -4.87 -7.66 19.69
CA GLY A 380 -5.34 -7.76 21.08
C GLY A 380 -4.61 -6.86 22.07
N ASN A 381 -3.35 -6.48 21.83
CA ASN A 381 -2.62 -5.59 22.73
C ASN A 381 -3.02 -4.12 22.60
N LEU A 382 -3.52 -3.69 21.45
CA LEU A 382 -4.02 -2.32 21.26
C LEU A 382 -5.15 -1.94 22.22
N LYS A 383 -6.01 -2.90 22.60
CA LYS A 383 -7.07 -2.63 23.57
C LYS A 383 -6.51 -2.26 24.95
N LYS A 384 -5.31 -2.77 25.28
CA LYS A 384 -4.61 -2.47 26.53
C LYS A 384 -4.04 -1.06 26.56
N LEU A 385 -3.87 -0.41 25.40
CA LEU A 385 -3.46 0.99 25.36
C LEU A 385 -4.52 1.89 26.02
N GLY A 386 -5.81 1.54 26.05
CA GLY A 386 -6.83 2.43 26.63
C GLY A 386 -7.03 3.73 25.84
N LYS A 387 -7.86 4.65 26.37
CA LYS A 387 -8.12 5.96 25.73
C LYS A 387 -7.06 6.99 26.13
N PRO A 388 -6.75 7.99 25.26
CA PRO A 388 -5.91 9.11 25.65
C PRO A 388 -6.43 9.78 26.93
N ARG A 389 -5.55 10.15 27.86
CA ARG A 389 -5.94 10.89 29.07
C ARG A 389 -6.45 12.28 28.68
N ARG A 390 -7.76 12.49 28.78
CA ARG A 390 -8.42 13.81 28.62
C ARG A 390 -7.91 14.76 29.71
N GLY A 391 -6.79 15.45 29.48
CA GLY A 391 -6.21 16.34 30.48
C GLY A 391 -4.78 16.78 30.21
N ALA A 392 -4.02 15.99 29.43
CA ALA A 392 -2.76 16.46 28.87
C ALA A 392 -3.08 17.47 27.76
N LYS A 393 -3.42 18.71 28.13
CA LYS A 393 -3.32 19.85 27.21
C LYS A 393 -1.84 19.99 26.88
N GLY A 394 -1.39 19.25 25.87
CA GLY A 394 -0.08 19.42 25.27
C GLY A 394 0.09 20.90 24.93
N THR A 395 0.96 21.55 25.67
CA THR A 395 1.58 22.82 25.30
C THR A 395 2.37 22.58 24.01
N GLY A 396 1.71 22.62 22.85
CA GLY A 396 2.42 22.58 21.57
C GLY A 396 1.79 21.73 20.47
N ALA A 397 0.56 22.04 20.07
CA ALA A 397 0.08 21.71 18.72
C ALA A 397 -0.84 22.84 18.19
N LYS A 398 -0.37 24.09 18.30
CA LYS A 398 -0.92 25.19 17.48
C LYS A 398 -0.11 25.24 16.19
N GLY A 399 -0.71 24.75 15.11
CA GLY A 399 -0.31 25.02 13.73
C GLY A 399 0.58 23.95 13.12
N ALA A 400 0.01 23.16 12.21
CA ALA A 400 0.68 22.29 11.26
C ALA A 400 1.53 23.05 10.20
N GLY A 401 2.13 24.19 10.58
CA GLY A 401 3.18 24.91 9.84
C GLY A 401 4.54 24.89 10.57
N GLY A 402 4.67 24.18 11.69
CA GLY A 402 5.87 24.14 12.54
C GLY A 402 6.87 23.02 12.26
N GLY A 403 6.52 22.02 11.43
CA GLY A 403 7.41 20.89 11.09
C GLY A 403 8.74 21.35 10.46
N ASP A 404 8.70 22.47 9.75
CA ASP A 404 9.87 23.08 9.12
C ASP A 404 10.87 23.69 10.11
N LYS A 405 10.45 24.10 11.33
CA LYS A 405 11.37 24.69 12.34
C LYS A 405 12.09 23.66 13.19
N ALA A 406 11.45 22.53 13.52
CA ALA A 406 12.11 21.43 14.23
C ALA A 406 13.11 20.70 13.31
N ALA A 407 12.73 20.47 12.04
CA ALA A 407 13.63 19.94 11.01
C ALA A 407 14.79 20.90 10.70
N LYS A 408 14.58 22.22 10.59
CA LYS A 408 15.66 23.21 10.44
C LYS A 408 16.59 23.30 11.67
N LYS A 409 16.10 23.02 12.87
CA LYS A 409 16.92 23.01 14.09
C LYS A 409 17.79 21.74 14.20
N ALA A 410 17.28 20.60 13.72
CA ALA A 410 18.06 19.36 13.57
C ALA A 410 19.10 19.45 12.44
N ALA A 411 18.74 20.04 11.29
CA ALA A 411 19.66 20.25 10.16
C ALA A 411 20.78 21.27 10.45
N LYS A 412 20.51 22.32 11.24
CA LYS A 412 21.55 23.27 11.69
C LYS A 412 22.49 22.69 12.75
N GLY A 413 22.09 21.65 13.49
CA GLY A 413 22.95 20.95 14.44
C GLY A 413 23.93 19.98 13.77
N ALA A 414 23.53 19.41 12.61
CA ALA A 414 24.34 18.47 11.85
C ALA A 414 25.35 19.13 10.88
N ALA A 415 25.18 20.42 10.55
CA ALA A 415 26.13 21.19 9.75
C ALA A 415 27.19 21.95 10.59
N ALA A 416 27.15 21.80 11.92
CA ALA A 416 28.07 22.44 12.87
C ALA A 416 28.94 21.43 13.66
N LYS A 417 29.00 20.19 13.18
CA LYS A 417 29.99 19.16 13.52
C LYS A 417 30.50 18.59 12.21
#